data_AF-A0A3D0W5M8-F1
#
_entry.id   AF-A0A3D0W5M8-F1
#
_cell.length_a   1.000
_cell.length_b   1.000
_cell.length_c   1.000
_cell.angle_alpha   90.00
_cell.angle_beta   90.00
_cell.angle_gamma   90.00
#
_symmetry.space_group_name_H-M   'P 1'
#
loop_
_entity.id
_entity.type
_entity.pdbx_description
1 polymer ?
#
loop_
_entity_poly.entity_id
_entity_poly.type
_entity_poly.pdbx_seq_one_letter_code
_entity_poly.pdbx_strand_id
1 'polypeptide(L)'
;IIRSDAAFSLGSSGGGLFDEKYNLIGITTFKSPGPQGFFYSLPVEWIKKLMKEPDTKSLKTMEIPFWAMPFEQKPNFMKVVIPYQNKEWDKLKSISDVWIKEEPNSPDAWYFLGLADKGKKDFKAAKEAFSKAEKINPRHVDAMMELAEIAETERDITALQNIQTKVNQLNTSLAEVVSNKLNKLK
;
A
#
# COMPACT_ATOMS: atom_id res chain seq x y z
N ILE A 1 -0.40 9.17 4.65
CA ILE A 1 -1.67 8.85 3.97
C ILE A 1 -1.91 7.36 4.12
N ILE A 2 -3.17 6.93 4.28
CA ILE A 2 -3.54 5.51 4.34
C ILE A 2 -4.03 5.08 2.96
N ARG A 3 -3.44 4.03 2.39
CA ARG A 3 -4.00 3.30 1.25
C ARG A 3 -4.88 2.18 1.77
N SER A 4 -6.07 2.02 1.20
CA SER A 4 -6.98 0.91 1.53
C SER A 4 -7.59 0.30 0.27
N ASP A 5 -8.06 -0.94 0.42
CA ASP A 5 -8.92 -1.65 -0.52
C ASP A 5 -10.42 -1.35 -0.30
N ALA A 6 -10.77 -0.72 0.84
CA ALA A 6 -12.11 -0.21 1.13
C ALA A 6 -12.55 0.83 0.07
N ALA A 7 -13.32 0.36 -0.91
CA ALA A 7 -13.75 1.16 -2.04
C ALA A 7 -14.81 2.20 -1.65
N PHE A 8 -14.71 3.38 -2.24
CA PHE A 8 -15.72 4.43 -2.11
C PHE A 8 -15.98 5.16 -3.43
N SER A 9 -17.19 5.70 -3.58
CA SER A 9 -17.62 6.41 -4.79
C SER A 9 -17.03 7.80 -4.89
N LEU A 10 -16.97 8.33 -6.12
CA LEU A 10 -16.62 9.74 -6.31
C LEU A 10 -17.66 10.62 -5.61
N GLY A 11 -17.20 11.61 -4.84
CA GLY A 11 -18.07 12.44 -4.00
C GLY A 11 -18.27 11.91 -2.58
N SER A 12 -17.77 10.71 -2.23
CA SER A 12 -17.78 10.18 -0.86
C SER A 12 -16.64 10.69 0.02
N SER A 13 -15.96 11.76 -0.38
CA SER A 13 -14.91 12.41 0.41
C SER A 13 -15.49 12.98 1.71
N GLY A 14 -14.79 12.80 2.83
CA GLY A 14 -15.24 13.21 4.16
C GLY A 14 -15.89 12.11 4.99
N GLY A 15 -16.06 10.90 4.43
CA GLY A 15 -16.55 9.72 5.16
C GLY A 15 -15.51 9.14 6.12
N GLY A 16 -15.97 8.43 7.15
CA GLY A 16 -15.09 7.74 8.09
C GLY A 16 -14.60 6.38 7.56
N LEU A 17 -13.31 6.12 7.70
CA LEU A 17 -12.70 4.80 7.54
C LEU A 17 -12.52 4.19 8.94
N PHE A 18 -13.09 3.00 9.16
CA PHE A 18 -13.10 2.33 10.45
C PHE A 18 -12.38 0.97 10.37
N ASP A 19 -11.72 0.57 11.46
CA ASP A 19 -11.25 -0.81 11.60
C ASP A 19 -12.39 -1.76 12.02
N GLU A 20 -12.11 -3.07 12.06
CA GLU A 20 -13.10 -4.10 12.45
C GLU A 20 -13.62 -3.96 13.89
N LYS A 21 -12.96 -3.13 14.71
CA LYS A 21 -13.35 -2.83 16.09
C LYS A 21 -14.09 -1.50 16.19
N TYR A 22 -14.52 -0.93 15.06
CA TYR A 22 -15.25 0.34 14.96
C TYR A 22 -14.44 1.57 15.38
N ASN A 23 -13.10 1.50 15.43
CA ASN A 23 -12.28 2.67 15.67
C ASN A 23 -12.13 3.48 14.38
N LEU A 24 -12.27 4.81 14.46
CA LEU A 24 -11.97 5.71 13.34
C LEU A 24 -10.46 5.74 13.09
N ILE A 25 -10.03 5.24 11.93
CA ILE A 25 -8.62 5.21 11.52
C ILE A 25 -8.27 6.23 10.44
N GLY A 26 -9.27 6.75 9.71
CA GLY A 26 -9.03 7.83 8.77
C GLY A 26 -10.30 8.45 8.18
N ILE A 27 -10.11 9.44 7.31
CA ILE A 27 -11.19 10.10 6.56
C ILE A 27 -10.95 9.91 5.06
N THR A 28 -11.93 9.34 4.37
CA THR A 28 -11.87 9.12 2.92
C THR A 28 -11.66 10.44 2.20
N THR A 29 -10.70 10.51 1.29
CA THR A 29 -10.32 11.80 0.68
C THR A 29 -10.35 11.73 -0.84
N PHE A 30 -9.52 10.88 -1.46
CA PHE A 30 -9.46 10.79 -2.91
C PHE A 30 -9.16 9.37 -3.37
N LYS A 31 -9.48 9.08 -4.63
CA LYS A 31 -9.14 7.82 -5.28
C LYS A 31 -8.38 8.07 -6.58
N SER A 32 -7.56 7.12 -7.01
CA SER A 32 -6.97 7.20 -8.34
C SER A 32 -8.03 6.99 -9.44
N PRO A 33 -7.77 7.50 -10.66
CA PRO A 33 -8.61 7.22 -11.82
C PRO A 33 -8.66 5.72 -12.16
N GLY A 34 -9.69 5.32 -12.91
CA GLY A 34 -9.85 3.97 -13.44
C GLY A 34 -10.71 3.02 -12.58
N PRO A 35 -11.05 1.83 -13.13
CA PRO A 35 -11.88 0.82 -12.47
C PRO A 35 -11.16 0.12 -11.31
N GLN A 36 -9.83 0.00 -11.37
CA GLN A 36 -8.99 -0.56 -10.29
C GLN A 36 -8.27 0.56 -9.52
N GLY A 37 -9.05 1.57 -9.13
CA GLY A 37 -8.53 2.76 -8.47
C GLY A 37 -8.01 2.46 -7.07
N PHE A 38 -6.95 3.13 -6.66
CA PHE A 38 -6.42 3.10 -5.30
C PHE A 38 -7.20 4.10 -4.44
N PHE A 39 -7.59 3.70 -3.24
CA PHE A 39 -8.38 4.52 -2.32
C PHE A 39 -7.47 5.08 -1.22
N TYR A 40 -7.55 6.39 -1.02
CA TYR A 40 -6.70 7.11 -0.08
C TYR A 40 -7.51 7.85 0.97
N SER A 41 -7.08 7.65 2.22
CA SER A 41 -7.67 8.26 3.40
C SER A 41 -6.63 9.05 4.18
N LEU A 42 -7.05 10.18 4.75
CA LEU A 42 -6.25 10.95 5.69
C LEU A 42 -6.22 10.23 7.04
N PRO A 43 -5.03 10.00 7.62
CA PRO A 43 -4.92 9.30 8.90
C PRO A 43 -5.48 10.14 10.05
N VAL A 44 -6.10 9.47 11.03
CA VAL A 44 -6.71 10.14 12.19
C VAL A 44 -5.70 10.95 13.01
N GLU A 45 -4.42 10.59 12.98
CA GLU A 45 -3.33 11.32 13.63
C GLU A 45 -3.17 12.74 13.08
N TRP A 46 -3.34 12.91 11.77
CA TRP A 46 -3.28 14.24 11.14
C TRP A 46 -4.47 15.09 11.56
N ILE A 47 -5.65 14.49 11.68
CA ILE A 47 -6.87 15.17 12.13
C ILE A 47 -6.71 15.61 13.57
N LYS A 48 -6.24 14.72 14.46
CA LYS A 48 -5.96 15.03 15.87
C LYS A 48 -4.94 16.17 16.02
N LYS A 49 -3.95 16.23 15.13
CA LYS A 49 -3.00 17.35 15.09
C LYS A 49 -3.69 18.63 14.63
N LEU A 50 -4.46 18.57 13.55
CA LEU A 50 -5.19 19.72 12.99
C LEU A 50 -6.20 20.33 13.97
N MET A 51 -6.85 19.51 14.79
CA MET A 51 -7.78 19.98 15.84
C MET A 51 -7.11 20.88 16.89
N LYS A 52 -5.78 20.90 16.96
CA LYS A 52 -5.01 21.77 17.87
C LYS A 52 -4.53 23.06 17.20
N GLU A 53 -4.65 23.15 15.88
CA GLU A 53 -4.27 24.34 15.12
C GLU A 53 -5.38 25.40 15.19
N PRO A 54 -5.07 26.69 15.03
CA PRO A 54 -6.08 27.74 14.98
C PRO A 54 -7.07 27.55 13.81
N ASP A 55 -8.32 27.96 14.02
CA ASP A 55 -9.36 27.88 13.00
C ASP A 55 -8.95 28.61 11.71
N THR A 56 -9.06 27.90 10.59
CA THR A 56 -8.87 28.48 9.27
C THR A 56 -10.10 29.29 8.87
N LYS A 57 -9.97 30.62 8.84
CA LYS A 57 -11.08 31.55 8.53
C LYS A 57 -11.30 31.79 7.03
N SER A 58 -10.46 31.24 6.16
CA SER A 58 -10.53 31.41 4.71
C SER A 58 -10.15 30.14 3.99
N LEU A 59 -11.00 29.70 3.05
CA LEU A 59 -10.72 28.59 2.15
C LEU A 59 -9.93 29.01 0.89
N LYS A 60 -9.61 30.30 0.75
CA LYS A 60 -8.78 30.77 -0.37
C LYS A 60 -7.36 30.27 -0.17
N THR A 61 -7.01 29.24 -0.94
CA THR A 61 -5.63 28.81 -1.11
C THR A 61 -5.12 29.29 -2.47
N MET A 62 -3.89 29.79 -2.51
CA MET A 62 -3.16 30.04 -3.75
C MET A 62 -2.36 28.81 -4.20
N GLU A 63 -2.33 27.77 -3.37
CA GLU A 63 -1.59 26.55 -3.65
C GLU A 63 -2.45 25.55 -4.42
N ILE A 64 -1.83 24.95 -5.44
CA ILE A 64 -2.44 23.85 -6.20
C ILE A 64 -2.30 22.60 -5.34
N PRO A 65 -3.40 21.87 -5.06
CA PRO A 65 -3.30 20.65 -4.27
C PRO A 65 -2.50 19.59 -5.02
N PHE A 66 -1.77 18.75 -4.28
CA PHE A 66 -0.81 17.82 -4.89
C PHE A 66 -1.43 16.86 -5.92
N TRP A 67 -2.72 16.52 -5.78
CA TRP A 67 -3.42 15.64 -6.72
C TRP A 67 -3.74 16.30 -8.07
N ALA A 68 -3.74 17.64 -8.12
CA ALA A 68 -3.95 18.44 -9.33
C ALA A 68 -2.64 18.88 -10.01
N MET A 69 -1.47 18.61 -9.41
CA MET A 69 -0.17 18.95 -10.00
C MET A 69 0.12 18.14 -11.29
N PRO A 70 1.02 18.62 -12.17
CA PRO A 70 1.57 17.80 -13.26
C PRO A 70 2.16 16.49 -12.74
N PHE A 71 2.10 15.41 -13.54
CA PHE A 71 2.50 14.07 -13.10
C PHE A 71 3.90 14.03 -12.45
N GLU A 72 4.87 14.75 -13.00
CA GLU A 72 6.24 14.74 -12.47
C GLU A 72 6.38 15.35 -11.08
N GLN A 73 5.48 16.26 -10.72
CA GLN A 73 5.46 16.95 -9.43
C GLN A 73 4.56 16.24 -8.41
N LYS A 74 3.82 15.20 -8.81
CA LYS A 74 2.97 14.45 -7.87
C LYS A 74 3.85 13.66 -6.88
N PRO A 75 3.36 13.42 -5.66
CA PRO A 75 4.02 12.52 -4.72
C PRO A 75 4.19 11.11 -5.32
N ASN A 76 5.28 10.43 -4.95
CA ASN A 76 5.61 9.12 -5.52
C ASN A 76 4.51 8.08 -5.37
N PHE A 77 3.78 8.06 -4.25
CA PHE A 77 2.65 7.15 -4.03
C PHE A 77 1.52 7.30 -5.06
N MET A 78 1.40 8.48 -5.71
CA MET A 78 0.49 8.67 -6.83
C MET A 78 1.13 8.27 -8.16
N LYS A 79 2.43 8.55 -8.32
CA LYS A 79 3.17 8.28 -9.57
C LYS A 79 3.25 6.78 -9.88
N VAL A 80 3.32 5.92 -8.86
CA VAL A 80 3.39 4.45 -9.02
C VAL A 80 2.11 3.80 -9.57
N VAL A 81 0.94 4.45 -9.43
CA VAL A 81 -0.35 3.81 -9.73
C VAL A 81 -0.50 3.46 -11.21
N ILE A 82 -0.27 4.42 -12.11
CA ILE A 82 -0.44 4.21 -13.55
C ILE A 82 0.57 3.18 -14.10
N PRO A 83 1.89 3.31 -13.82
CA PRO A 83 2.88 2.32 -14.25
C PRO A 83 2.57 0.92 -13.74
N TYR A 84 2.12 0.78 -12.48
CA TYR A 84 1.69 -0.49 -11.92
C TYR A 84 0.50 -1.10 -12.69
N GLN A 85 -0.56 -0.32 -12.91
CA GLN A 85 -1.75 -0.78 -13.65
C GLN A 85 -1.42 -1.17 -15.09
N ASN A 86 -0.53 -0.42 -15.74
CA ASN A 86 -0.10 -0.67 -17.11
C ASN A 86 0.99 -1.75 -17.23
N LYS A 87 1.46 -2.31 -16.11
CA LYS A 87 2.59 -3.27 -16.09
C LYS A 87 3.88 -2.69 -16.67
N GLU A 88 4.07 -1.38 -16.58
CA GLU A 88 5.28 -0.67 -16.98
C GLU A 88 6.37 -0.85 -15.90
N TRP A 89 6.90 -2.08 -15.78
CA TRP A 89 7.74 -2.46 -14.64
C TRP A 89 9.04 -1.66 -14.50
N ASP A 90 9.67 -1.28 -15.61
CA ASP A 90 10.88 -0.45 -15.57
C ASP A 90 10.59 0.95 -15.02
N LYS A 91 9.45 1.53 -15.40
CA LYS A 91 9.02 2.83 -14.90
C LYS A 91 8.58 2.76 -13.45
N LEU A 92 7.84 1.71 -13.08
CA LEU A 92 7.45 1.45 -11.70
C LEU A 92 8.69 1.35 -10.81
N LYS A 93 9.69 0.57 -11.24
CA LYS A 93 10.97 0.43 -10.54
C LYS A 93 11.67 1.78 -10.39
N SER A 94 11.78 2.56 -11.46
CA SER A 94 12.44 3.88 -11.41
C SER A 94 11.76 4.83 -10.42
N ILE A 95 10.42 4.83 -10.36
CA ILE A 95 9.67 5.67 -9.41
C ILE A 95 9.86 5.16 -7.98
N SER A 96 9.80 3.84 -7.76
CA SER A 96 10.05 3.24 -6.45
C SER A 96 11.46 3.50 -5.94
N ASP A 97 12.49 3.44 -6.81
CA ASP A 97 13.87 3.73 -6.44
C ASP A 97 14.05 5.20 -6.00
N VAL A 98 13.36 6.15 -6.66
CA VAL A 98 13.30 7.55 -6.23
C VAL A 98 12.58 7.67 -4.89
N TRP A 99 11.43 7.01 -4.75
CA TRP A 99 10.64 7.04 -3.52
C TRP A 99 11.41 6.51 -2.31
N ILE A 100 12.16 5.41 -2.48
CA ILE A 100 13.01 4.85 -1.40
C ILE A 100 14.13 5.83 -1.01
N LYS A 101 14.69 6.59 -1.95
CA LYS A 101 15.72 7.60 -1.64
C LYS A 101 15.16 8.76 -0.83
N GLU A 102 13.95 9.22 -1.16
CA GLU A 102 13.30 10.34 -0.48
C GLU A 102 12.66 9.92 0.86
N GLU A 103 12.09 8.72 0.91
CA GLU A 103 11.36 8.17 2.05
C GLU A 103 11.80 6.72 2.33
N PRO A 104 13.02 6.48 2.87
CA PRO A 104 13.56 5.13 3.05
C PRO A 104 12.77 4.25 4.02
N ASN A 105 11.97 4.87 4.90
CA ASN A 105 11.09 4.21 5.85
C ASN A 105 9.63 4.10 5.35
N SER A 106 9.38 4.32 4.06
CA SER A 106 8.05 4.09 3.45
C SER A 106 7.90 2.61 3.09
N PRO A 107 7.04 1.83 3.76
CA PRO A 107 6.86 0.43 3.41
C PRO A 107 6.23 0.26 2.02
N ASP A 108 5.37 1.20 1.59
CA ASP A 108 4.78 1.20 0.25
C ASP A 108 5.85 1.37 -0.85
N ALA A 109 6.87 2.20 -0.62
CA ALA A 109 7.95 2.41 -1.58
C ALA A 109 8.68 1.08 -1.88
N TRP A 110 9.00 0.32 -0.83
CA TRP A 110 9.60 -1.01 -0.93
C TRP A 110 8.63 -2.05 -1.51
N TYR A 111 7.35 -1.99 -1.16
CA TYR A 111 6.32 -2.87 -1.73
C TYR A 111 6.20 -2.71 -3.25
N PHE A 112 6.14 -1.47 -3.74
CA PHE A 112 6.07 -1.23 -5.19
C PHE A 112 7.37 -1.57 -5.93
N LEU A 113 8.53 -1.45 -5.28
CA LEU A 113 9.78 -1.99 -5.83
C LEU A 113 9.67 -3.51 -5.99
N GLY A 114 9.17 -4.20 -4.97
CA GLY A 114 8.97 -5.65 -5.02
C GLY A 114 8.00 -6.08 -6.12
N LEU A 115 6.91 -5.34 -6.31
CA LEU A 115 5.97 -5.56 -7.42
C LEU A 115 6.64 -5.38 -8.79
N ALA A 116 7.48 -4.35 -8.95
CA ALA A 116 8.22 -4.11 -10.18
C ALA A 116 9.20 -5.25 -10.49
N ASP A 117 9.99 -5.67 -9.49
CA ASP A 117 10.97 -6.74 -9.64
C ASP A 117 10.28 -8.09 -9.90
N LYS A 118 9.15 -8.37 -9.22
CA LYS A 118 8.32 -9.54 -9.48
C LYS A 118 7.76 -9.54 -10.90
N GLY A 119 7.27 -8.39 -11.38
CA GLY A 119 6.80 -8.20 -12.76
C GLY A 119 7.89 -8.46 -13.79
N LYS A 120 9.15 -8.14 -13.44
CA LYS A 120 10.37 -8.44 -14.23
C LYS A 120 10.88 -9.87 -14.05
N LYS A 121 10.20 -10.70 -13.25
CA LYS A 121 10.58 -12.07 -12.88
C LYS A 121 11.88 -12.18 -12.08
N ASP A 122 12.36 -11.08 -11.50
CA ASP A 122 13.46 -11.09 -10.53
C ASP A 122 12.89 -11.38 -9.14
N PHE A 123 12.53 -12.65 -8.89
CA PHE A 123 11.93 -13.07 -7.63
C PHE A 123 12.87 -12.89 -6.44
N LYS A 124 14.19 -12.86 -6.67
CA LYS A 124 15.17 -12.62 -5.60
C LYS A 124 15.07 -11.17 -5.13
N ALA A 125 15.18 -10.21 -6.05
CA ALA A 125 15.04 -8.80 -5.72
C ALA A 125 13.64 -8.47 -5.15
N ALA A 126 12.60 -9.09 -5.71
CA ALA A 126 11.24 -8.94 -5.22
C ALA A 126 11.10 -9.35 -3.75
N LYS A 127 11.60 -10.54 -3.37
CA LYS A 127 11.59 -10.99 -1.96
C LYS A 127 12.32 -10.05 -1.03
N GLU A 128 13.48 -9.55 -1.45
CA GLU A 128 14.25 -8.59 -0.65
C GLU A 128 13.45 -7.31 -0.39
N ALA A 129 12.83 -6.76 -1.43
CA ALA A 129 12.01 -5.55 -1.32
C ALA A 129 10.74 -5.77 -0.48
N PHE A 130 9.99 -6.86 -0.70
CA PHE A 130 8.83 -7.18 0.13
C PHE A 130 9.19 -7.44 1.59
N SER A 131 10.31 -8.11 1.85
CA SER A 131 10.82 -8.33 3.21
C SER A 131 11.19 -7.02 3.90
N LYS A 132 11.70 -6.03 3.16
CA LYS A 132 11.94 -4.68 3.69
C LYS A 132 10.62 -3.97 4.04
N ALA A 133 9.62 -4.04 3.17
CA ALA A 133 8.29 -3.49 3.43
C ALA A 133 7.68 -4.08 4.71
N GLU A 134 7.72 -5.42 4.85
CA GLU A 134 7.25 -6.13 6.05
C GLU A 134 8.04 -5.74 7.30
N LYS A 135 9.37 -5.58 7.19
CA LYS A 135 10.21 -5.19 8.33
C LYS A 135 9.89 -3.77 8.82
N ILE A 136 9.64 -2.83 7.90
CA ILE A 136 9.28 -1.45 8.23
C ILE A 136 7.87 -1.39 8.81
N ASN A 137 6.93 -2.12 8.23
CA ASN A 137 5.57 -2.25 8.72
C ASN A 137 5.19 -3.74 8.85
N PRO A 138 5.30 -4.32 10.07
CA PRO A 138 4.90 -5.69 10.34
C PRO A 138 3.40 -5.98 10.13
N ARG A 139 2.60 -4.96 9.83
CA ARG A 139 1.17 -5.09 9.49
C ARG A 139 0.90 -4.94 7.98
N HIS A 140 1.93 -4.91 7.13
CA HIS A 140 1.80 -4.74 5.68
C HIS A 140 1.39 -6.06 5.00
N VAL A 141 0.11 -6.43 5.15
CA VAL A 141 -0.42 -7.72 4.69
C VAL A 141 -0.21 -7.94 3.19
N ASP A 142 -0.34 -6.91 2.36
CA ASP A 142 -0.10 -7.03 0.91
C ASP A 142 1.31 -7.56 0.59
N ALA A 143 2.34 -7.14 1.34
CA ALA A 143 3.72 -7.58 1.11
C ALA A 143 3.92 -9.03 1.58
N MET A 144 3.27 -9.40 2.69
CA MET A 144 3.27 -10.78 3.17
C MET A 144 2.59 -11.73 2.17
N MET A 145 1.50 -11.30 1.54
CA MET A 145 0.81 -12.10 0.53
C MET A 145 1.67 -12.29 -0.72
N GLU A 146 2.38 -11.24 -1.16
CA GLU A 146 3.35 -11.34 -2.26
C GLU A 146 4.51 -12.31 -1.93
N LEU A 147 5.04 -12.24 -0.69
CA LEU A 147 6.03 -13.20 -0.21
C LEU A 147 5.48 -14.64 -0.18
N ALA A 148 4.21 -14.83 0.19
CA ALA A 148 3.57 -16.15 0.19
C ALA A 148 3.44 -16.72 -1.23
N GLU A 149 3.14 -15.89 -2.23
CA GLU A 149 3.09 -16.33 -3.63
C GLU A 149 4.46 -16.78 -4.15
N ILE A 150 5.52 -16.04 -3.78
CA ILE A 150 6.88 -16.45 -4.14
C ILE A 150 7.27 -17.74 -3.40
N ALA A 151 6.99 -17.84 -2.10
CA ALA A 151 7.28 -19.02 -1.30
C ALA A 151 6.52 -20.27 -1.81
N GLU A 152 5.28 -20.13 -2.27
CA GLU A 152 4.53 -21.23 -2.93
C GLU A 152 5.24 -21.71 -4.19
N THR A 153 5.70 -20.77 -5.04
CA THR A 153 6.43 -21.09 -6.27
C THR A 153 7.75 -21.82 -5.98
N GLU A 154 8.44 -21.41 -4.92
CA GLU A 154 9.70 -22.01 -4.46
C GLU A 154 9.49 -23.29 -3.63
N ARG A 155 8.24 -23.64 -3.32
CA ARG A 155 7.86 -24.73 -2.41
C ARG A 155 8.49 -24.59 -1.00
N ASP A 156 8.72 -23.35 -0.56
CA ASP A 156 9.24 -23.04 0.77
C ASP A 156 8.11 -23.10 1.82
N ILE A 157 7.90 -24.31 2.34
CA ILE A 157 6.88 -24.61 3.35
C ILE A 157 7.13 -23.83 4.64
N THR A 158 8.40 -23.65 5.04
CA THR A 158 8.75 -22.94 6.27
C THR A 158 8.41 -21.45 6.18
N ALA A 159 8.72 -20.81 5.06
CA ALA A 159 8.32 -19.42 4.82
C ALA A 159 6.79 -19.27 4.82
N LEU A 160 6.07 -20.17 4.14
CA LEU A 160 4.61 -20.16 4.12
C LEU A 160 3.98 -20.32 5.51
N GLN A 161 4.50 -21.20 6.37
CA GLN A 161 4.02 -21.38 7.74
C GLN A 161 4.22 -20.10 8.59
N ASN A 162 5.39 -19.47 8.47
CA ASN A 162 5.68 -18.22 9.17
C ASN A 162 4.75 -17.10 8.71
N ILE A 163 4.57 -16.95 7.39
CA ILE A 163 3.68 -15.95 6.81
C ILE A 163 2.23 -16.22 7.24
N GLN A 164 1.75 -17.45 7.19
CA GLN A 164 0.40 -17.82 7.65
C GLN A 164 0.18 -17.38 9.09
N THR A 165 1.14 -17.64 9.98
CA THR A 165 1.03 -17.30 11.41
C THR A 165 0.89 -15.78 11.59
N LYS A 166 1.71 -14.99 10.90
CA LYS A 166 1.68 -13.53 10.95
C LYS A 166 0.38 -12.97 10.37
N VAL A 167 -0.02 -13.44 9.18
CA VAL A 167 -1.24 -12.99 8.50
C VAL A 167 -2.46 -13.35 9.34
N ASN A 168 -2.50 -14.49 10.02
CA ASN A 168 -3.63 -14.89 10.87
C ASN A 168 -3.90 -13.93 12.04
N GLN A 169 -2.88 -13.23 12.53
CA GLN A 169 -3.04 -12.20 13.56
C GLN A 169 -3.66 -10.90 13.03
N LEU A 170 -3.65 -10.70 11.72
CA LEU A 170 -4.05 -9.45 11.06
C LEU A 170 -5.33 -9.60 10.23
N ASN A 171 -5.48 -10.73 9.54
CA ASN A 171 -6.58 -11.05 8.64
C ASN A 171 -6.72 -12.58 8.52
N THR A 172 -7.74 -13.13 9.17
CA THR A 172 -8.00 -14.58 9.21
C THR A 172 -8.38 -15.15 7.84
N SER A 173 -9.12 -14.39 7.03
CA SER A 173 -9.50 -14.79 5.66
C SER A 173 -8.28 -14.95 4.75
N LEU A 174 -7.35 -14.00 4.79
CA LEU A 174 -6.09 -14.11 4.02
C LEU A 174 -5.18 -15.21 4.57
N ALA A 175 -5.21 -15.49 5.87
CA ALA A 175 -4.48 -16.62 6.43
C ALA A 175 -5.00 -17.98 5.96
N GLU A 176 -6.31 -18.08 5.68
CA GLU A 176 -6.90 -19.27 5.04
C GLU A 176 -6.38 -19.44 3.61
N VAL A 177 -6.22 -18.35 2.85
CA VAL A 177 -5.58 -18.39 1.53
C VAL A 177 -4.17 -18.98 1.62
N VAL A 178 -3.34 -18.55 2.58
CA VAL A 178 -1.99 -19.10 2.77
C VAL A 178 -2.03 -20.57 3.21
N SER A 179 -3.01 -20.94 4.05
CA SER A 179 -3.23 -22.33 4.48
C SER A 179 -3.58 -23.25 3.32
N ASN A 180 -4.37 -22.77 2.36
CA ASN A 180 -4.69 -23.51 1.14
C ASN A 180 -3.45 -23.73 0.25
N LYS A 181 -2.53 -22.74 0.18
CA LYS A 181 -1.23 -22.90 -0.51
C LYS A 181 -0.38 -24.00 0.16
N LEU A 182 -0.30 -23.99 1.49
CA LEU A 182 0.41 -25.03 2.26
C LEU A 182 -0.14 -26.43 2.00
N ASN A 183 -1.46 -26.59 1.95
CA ASN A 183 -2.09 -27.88 1.73
C ASN A 183 -1.84 -28.45 0.33
N LYS A 184 -1.65 -27.60 -0.69
CA LYS A 184 -1.31 -28.03 -2.06
C LYS A 184 0.13 -28.57 -2.19
N LEU A 185 1.01 -28.22 -1.25
CA LEU A 185 2.43 -28.60 -1.28
C LEU A 185 2.74 -29.85 -0.48
N LYS A 186 1.78 -30.35 0.31
CA LYS A 186 1.83 -31.63 1.02
C LYS A 186 1.41 -32.76 0.09
#